data_AF-A0A2V6TK23-F1
#
_entry.id   AF-A0A2V6TK23-F1
#
_cell.length_a   1.000
_cell.length_b   1.000
_cell.length_c   1.000
_cell.angle_alpha   90.00
_cell.angle_beta   90.00
_cell.angle_gamma   90.00
#
_symmetry.space_group_name_H-M   'P 1'
#
loop_
_entity.id
_entity.type
_entity.pdbx_description
1 polymer ?
#
loop_
_entity_poly.entity_id
_entity_poly.type
_entity_poly.pdbx_seq_one_letter_code
_entity_poly.pdbx_strand_id
1 'polypeptide(L)'
;MYVKTAVLLAGFAGSYALLVFGAHTWWQGVLLAMLLGLAAAGIGFNIQHDGGHQAYSSHPWVNKLMAMTLELIGGSSYLWHWKHVVLHHTYVNITGHDTDVDLGLLGRLTPHQTRRSYHRWQHLYLWPLYGLLAIKWQLVDDFRKLISGRISNQPFPRPNGWELVTFVAGKAIFLSLAFGIPLLFHSVGVVLFYYVV
;
A
#
# COMPACT_ATOMS: atom_id res chain seq x y z
N MET A 1 -12.38 11.32 -13.46
CA MET A 1 -12.12 10.58 -12.21
C MET A 1 -13.01 9.35 -12.06
N TYR A 2 -14.33 9.46 -12.09
CA TYR A 2 -15.24 8.31 -11.87
C TYR A 2 -15.07 7.12 -12.82
N VAL A 3 -14.89 7.34 -14.13
CA VAL A 3 -14.65 6.25 -15.09
C VAL A 3 -13.33 5.52 -14.79
N LYS A 4 -12.25 6.28 -14.53
CA LYS A 4 -10.95 5.75 -14.12
C LYS A 4 -11.10 4.87 -12.87
N THR A 5 -11.84 5.35 -11.87
CA THR A 5 -12.15 4.61 -10.65
C THR A 5 -12.93 3.33 -10.93
N ALA A 6 -13.99 3.39 -11.74
CA ALA A 6 -14.78 2.22 -12.09
C ALA A 6 -13.92 1.15 -12.81
N VAL A 7 -13.09 1.57 -13.77
CA VAL A 7 -12.18 0.67 -14.50
C VAL A 7 -11.17 0.02 -13.56
N LEU A 8 -10.54 0.79 -12.67
CA LEU A 8 -9.55 0.26 -11.73
C LEU A 8 -10.15 -0.69 -10.69
N LEU A 9 -11.31 -0.34 -10.12
CA LEU A 9 -11.99 -1.20 -9.14
C LEU A 9 -12.57 -2.46 -9.79
N ALA A 10 -13.15 -2.36 -10.99
CA ALA A 10 -13.63 -3.52 -11.74
C ALA A 10 -12.45 -4.41 -12.19
N GLY A 11 -11.34 -3.82 -12.63
CA GLY A 11 -10.12 -4.53 -12.98
C GLY A 11 -9.53 -5.27 -11.78
N PHE A 12 -9.50 -4.65 -10.60
CA PHE A 12 -9.08 -5.27 -9.35
C PHE A 12 -10.00 -6.44 -8.97
N ALA A 13 -11.31 -6.22 -8.89
CA ALA A 13 -12.27 -7.24 -8.50
C ALA A 13 -12.32 -8.41 -9.51
N GLY A 14 -12.28 -8.10 -10.81
CA GLY A 14 -12.28 -9.08 -11.89
C GLY A 14 -11.00 -9.91 -11.92
N SER A 15 -9.83 -9.27 -11.83
CA SER A 15 -8.55 -9.98 -11.79
C SER A 15 -8.45 -10.86 -10.54
N TYR A 16 -8.91 -10.36 -9.39
CA TYR A 16 -8.98 -11.15 -8.16
C TYR A 16 -9.88 -12.38 -8.30
N ALA A 17 -11.13 -12.19 -8.76
CA ALA A 17 -12.07 -13.29 -8.91
C ALA A 17 -11.56 -14.34 -9.91
N LEU A 18 -11.00 -13.90 -11.04
CA LEU A 18 -10.42 -14.82 -12.02
C LEU A 18 -9.16 -15.51 -11.47
N LEU A 19 -8.32 -14.82 -10.70
CA LEU A 19 -7.12 -15.42 -10.10
C LEU A 19 -7.49 -16.52 -9.11
N VAL A 20 -8.47 -16.26 -8.24
CA VAL A 20 -8.87 -17.20 -7.18
C VAL A 20 -9.73 -18.33 -7.72
N PHE A 21 -10.64 -18.07 -8.65
CA PHE A 21 -11.67 -19.04 -9.06
C PHE A 21 -11.57 -19.52 -10.51
N GLY A 22 -10.87 -18.82 -11.39
CA GLY A 22 -10.86 -19.08 -12.83
C GLY A 22 -9.49 -19.44 -13.43
N ALA A 23 -8.39 -19.31 -12.67
CA ALA A 23 -7.07 -19.67 -13.14
C ALA A 23 -6.86 -21.18 -13.04
N HIS A 24 -6.74 -21.86 -14.18
CA HIS A 24 -6.52 -23.30 -14.26
C HIS A 24 -5.07 -23.68 -14.57
N THR A 25 -4.27 -22.70 -14.99
CA THR A 25 -2.86 -22.89 -15.36
C THR A 25 -1.97 -21.82 -14.73
N TRP A 26 -0.70 -22.14 -14.54
CA TRP A 26 0.23 -21.24 -13.85
C TRP A 26 0.42 -19.89 -14.57
N TRP A 27 0.44 -19.87 -15.90
CA TRP A 27 0.64 -18.63 -16.66
C TRP A 27 -0.58 -17.71 -16.60
N GLN A 28 -1.80 -18.26 -16.53
CA GLN A 28 -3.02 -17.49 -16.27
C GLN A 28 -2.95 -16.83 -14.90
N GLY A 29 -2.53 -17.60 -13.89
CA GLY A 29 -2.36 -17.08 -12.53
C GLY A 29 -1.33 -15.95 -12.47
N VAL A 30 -0.17 -16.10 -13.12
CA VAL A 30 0.87 -15.04 -13.17
C VAL A 30 0.33 -13.79 -13.85
N LEU A 31 -0.34 -13.92 -14.99
CA LEU A 31 -0.93 -12.78 -15.70
C LEU A 31 -1.97 -12.05 -14.83
N LEU A 32 -2.86 -12.81 -14.18
CA LEU A 32 -3.92 -12.26 -13.34
C LEU A 32 -3.38 -11.63 -12.05
N ALA A 33 -2.33 -12.20 -11.45
CA ALA A 33 -1.62 -11.61 -10.32
C ALA A 33 -0.97 -10.26 -10.70
N MET A 34 -0.28 -10.20 -11.84
CA MET A 34 0.29 -8.95 -12.36
C MET A 34 -0.80 -7.90 -12.63
N LEU A 35 -1.92 -8.29 -13.25
CA LEU A 35 -3.05 -7.38 -13.49
C LEU A 35 -3.67 -6.89 -12.18
N LEU A 36 -3.81 -7.78 -11.19
CA LEU A 36 -4.30 -7.42 -9.86
C LEU A 36 -3.35 -6.43 -9.17
N GLY A 37 -2.05 -6.67 -9.22
CA GLY A 37 -1.01 -5.76 -8.68
C GLY A 37 -1.02 -4.40 -9.37
N LEU A 38 -1.14 -4.36 -10.70
CA LEU A 38 -1.27 -3.11 -11.46
C LEU A 38 -2.56 -2.36 -11.12
N ALA A 39 -3.69 -3.06 -10.97
CA ALA A 39 -4.95 -2.46 -10.55
C ALA A 39 -4.85 -1.91 -9.11
N ALA A 40 -4.20 -2.64 -8.19
CA ALA A 40 -3.96 -2.21 -6.82
C ALA A 40 -3.08 -0.95 -6.76
N ALA A 41 -1.98 -0.91 -7.52
CA ALA A 41 -1.15 0.27 -7.67
C ALA A 41 -1.96 1.45 -8.26
N GLY A 42 -2.78 1.17 -9.27
CA GLY A 42 -3.71 2.13 -9.85
C GLY A 42 -4.65 2.72 -8.80
N ILE A 43 -5.29 1.89 -7.97
CA ILE A 43 -6.15 2.33 -6.87
C ILE A 43 -5.38 3.27 -5.92
N GLY A 44 -4.19 2.86 -5.49
CA GLY A 44 -3.31 3.65 -4.62
C GLY A 44 -3.00 5.03 -5.18
N PHE A 45 -2.51 5.10 -6.42
CA PHE A 45 -2.03 6.37 -7.00
C PHE A 45 -3.12 7.24 -7.61
N ASN A 46 -4.31 6.71 -7.91
CA ASN A 46 -5.34 7.45 -8.68
C ASN A 46 -6.67 7.65 -7.96
N ILE A 47 -6.97 6.86 -6.94
CA ILE A 47 -8.25 6.93 -6.22
C ILE A 47 -7.95 7.33 -4.79
N GLN A 48 -7.13 6.51 -4.12
CA GLN A 48 -6.70 6.72 -2.76
C GLN A 48 -5.96 8.03 -2.59
N HIS A 49 -4.93 8.28 -3.41
CA HIS A 49 -4.12 9.50 -3.35
C HIS A 49 -4.95 10.76 -3.57
N ASP A 50 -5.71 10.82 -4.67
CA ASP A 50 -6.61 11.93 -4.99
C ASP A 50 -7.64 12.19 -3.88
N GLY A 51 -8.23 11.13 -3.31
CA GLY A 51 -9.16 11.23 -2.17
C GLY A 51 -8.48 11.70 -0.89
N GLY A 52 -7.27 11.21 -0.62
CA GLY A 52 -6.47 11.59 0.55
C GLY A 52 -6.06 13.06 0.54
N HIS A 53 -5.86 13.64 -0.64
CA HIS A 53 -5.61 15.07 -0.86
C HIS A 53 -6.88 15.92 -1.00
N GLN A 54 -8.06 15.35 -0.82
CA GLN A 54 -9.35 16.04 -1.02
C GLN A 54 -9.54 16.61 -2.44
N ALA A 55 -8.87 16.03 -3.43
CA ALA A 55 -8.88 16.49 -4.83
C ALA A 55 -9.80 15.65 -5.74
N TYR A 56 -10.38 14.56 -5.23
CA TYR A 56 -11.21 13.66 -6.05
C TYR A 56 -12.63 14.21 -6.32
N SER A 57 -13.22 14.90 -5.34
CA SER A 57 -14.60 15.43 -5.38
C SER A 57 -14.71 16.72 -4.55
N SER A 58 -15.71 17.56 -4.85
CA SER A 58 -16.07 18.70 -4.02
C SER A 58 -16.71 18.30 -2.68
N HIS A 59 -17.15 17.04 -2.54
CA HIS A 59 -17.81 16.54 -1.33
C HIS A 59 -16.80 15.81 -0.43
N PRO A 60 -16.55 16.28 0.81
CA PRO A 60 -15.52 15.71 1.69
C PRO A 60 -15.73 14.22 2.01
N TRP A 61 -16.98 13.77 2.14
CA TRP A 61 -17.27 12.37 2.43
C TRP A 61 -16.92 11.44 1.26
N VAL A 62 -17.02 11.93 0.00
CA VAL A 62 -16.60 11.17 -1.18
C VAL A 62 -15.09 11.03 -1.19
N ASN A 63 -14.34 12.10 -0.91
CA ASN A 63 -12.89 12.06 -0.81
C ASN A 63 -12.43 11.10 0.29
N LYS A 64 -13.08 11.13 1.46
CA LYS A 64 -12.82 10.17 2.54
C LYS A 64 -13.05 8.74 2.08
N LEU A 65 -14.15 8.46 1.39
CA LEU A 65 -14.44 7.13 0.86
C LEU A 65 -13.39 6.68 -0.18
N MET A 66 -12.94 7.58 -1.06
CA MET A 66 -11.90 7.26 -2.03
C MET A 66 -10.54 7.05 -1.38
N ALA A 67 -10.19 7.84 -0.37
CA ALA A 67 -9.01 7.61 0.47
C ALA A 67 -9.08 6.24 1.15
N MET A 68 -10.27 5.82 1.59
CA MET A 68 -10.51 4.53 2.23
C MET A 68 -10.39 3.32 1.29
N THR A 69 -10.14 3.52 0.00
CA THR A 69 -9.77 2.40 -0.90
C THR A 69 -8.38 1.85 -0.60
N LEU A 70 -7.57 2.55 0.20
CA LEU A 70 -6.28 2.05 0.68
C LEU A 70 -6.42 0.78 1.52
N GLU A 71 -7.50 0.71 2.30
CA GLU A 71 -7.85 -0.40 3.18
C GLU A 71 -8.03 -1.69 2.38
N LEU A 72 -8.60 -1.60 1.17
CA LEU A 72 -8.78 -2.76 0.28
C LEU A 72 -7.45 -3.36 -0.19
N ILE A 73 -6.44 -2.52 -0.40
CA ILE A 73 -5.10 -2.93 -0.83
C ILE A 73 -4.11 -3.06 0.34
N GLY A 74 -4.63 -3.04 1.56
CA GLY A 74 -3.93 -3.41 2.79
C GLY A 74 -3.15 -2.30 3.48
N GLY A 75 -3.21 -1.06 3.01
CA GLY A 75 -2.71 0.09 3.76
C GLY A 75 -3.79 0.68 4.69
N SER A 76 -3.43 1.70 5.47
CA SER A 76 -4.38 2.48 6.26
C SER A 76 -4.46 3.92 5.74
N SER A 77 -5.66 4.35 5.32
CA SER A 77 -5.92 5.73 4.89
C SER A 77 -5.62 6.74 6.00
N TYR A 78 -5.90 6.39 7.26
CA TYR A 78 -5.57 7.20 8.43
C TYR A 78 -4.07 7.41 8.60
N LEU A 79 -3.29 6.33 8.64
CA LEU A 79 -1.84 6.44 8.80
C LEU A 79 -1.18 7.08 7.59
N TRP A 80 -1.72 6.84 6.40
CA TRP A 80 -1.27 7.48 5.18
C TRP A 80 -1.51 9.00 5.22
N HIS A 81 -2.65 9.47 5.74
CA HIS A 81 -2.90 10.90 5.91
C HIS A 81 -1.83 11.56 6.79
N TRP A 82 -1.54 11.00 7.97
CA TRP A 82 -0.49 11.55 8.83
C TRP A 82 0.91 11.46 8.22
N LYS A 83 1.25 10.33 7.60
CA LYS A 83 2.57 10.11 6.99
C LYS A 83 2.77 11.02 5.78
N HIS A 84 1.85 10.99 4.84
CA HIS A 84 2.01 11.64 3.54
C HIS A 84 1.49 13.08 3.58
N VAL A 85 0.20 13.29 3.91
CA VAL A 85 -0.43 14.61 3.82
C VAL A 85 0.12 15.57 4.87
N VAL A 86 0.25 15.13 6.13
CA VAL A 86 0.70 16.02 7.20
C VAL A 86 2.22 16.13 7.21
N LEU A 87 2.94 15.01 7.32
CA LEU A 87 4.40 15.05 7.52
C LEU A 87 5.19 15.26 6.22
N HIS A 88 4.98 14.42 5.21
CA HIS A 88 5.74 14.52 3.96
C HIS A 88 5.51 15.86 3.27
N HIS A 89 4.27 16.31 3.05
CA HIS A 89 4.04 17.62 2.40
C HIS A 89 4.52 18.83 3.20
N THR A 90 4.65 18.72 4.53
CA THR A 90 5.24 19.80 5.35
C THR A 90 6.77 19.79 5.32
N TYR A 91 7.38 18.61 5.23
CA TYR A 91 8.83 18.41 5.40
C TYR A 91 9.48 17.62 4.26
N VAL A 92 9.02 17.82 3.02
CA VAL A 92 9.43 17.04 1.83
C VAL A 92 10.95 16.96 1.74
N ASN A 93 11.50 15.75 1.65
CA ASN A 93 12.94 15.47 1.55
C ASN A 93 13.81 15.99 2.71
N ILE A 94 13.22 16.41 3.83
CA ILE A 94 13.97 16.81 5.02
C ILE A 94 14.34 15.57 5.84
N THR A 95 15.66 15.34 5.97
CA THR A 95 16.20 14.18 6.68
C THR A 95 15.75 14.16 8.15
N GLY A 96 15.29 13.00 8.62
CA GLY A 96 14.78 12.84 9.99
C GLY A 96 13.30 13.24 10.16
N HIS A 97 12.69 13.85 9.15
CA HIS A 97 11.26 14.21 9.15
C HIS A 97 10.49 13.39 8.12
N ASP A 98 10.94 13.42 6.88
CA ASP A 98 10.31 12.69 5.78
C ASP A 98 10.80 11.24 5.74
N THR A 99 9.90 10.30 6.01
CA THR A 99 10.21 8.87 5.94
C THR A 99 10.42 8.38 4.51
N ASP A 100 10.01 9.14 3.48
CA ASP A 100 10.11 8.70 2.09
C ASP A 100 11.55 8.75 1.56
N VAL A 101 12.44 9.53 2.20
CA VAL A 101 13.89 9.50 1.91
C VAL A 101 14.66 8.48 2.79
N ASP A 102 13.99 7.81 3.71
CA ASP A 102 14.60 6.82 4.61
C ASP A 102 14.31 5.37 4.18
N LEU A 103 15.17 4.87 3.30
CA LEU A 103 15.17 3.45 2.89
C LEU A 103 16.07 2.58 3.79
N GLY A 104 16.42 3.08 4.98
CA GLY A 104 17.32 2.42 5.92
C GLY A 104 18.69 2.13 5.29
N LEU A 105 19.17 0.89 5.42
CA LEU A 105 20.48 0.50 4.92
C LEU A 105 20.51 0.26 3.40
N LEU A 106 19.34 0.08 2.78
CA LEU A 106 19.21 -0.42 1.40
C LEU A 106 19.41 0.70 0.39
N GLY A 107 18.85 1.89 0.64
CA GLY A 107 18.97 3.03 -0.27
C GLY A 107 19.62 4.23 0.40
N ARG A 108 20.29 5.05 -0.42
CA ARG A 108 20.77 6.38 -0.03
C ARG A 108 20.11 7.44 -0.91
N LEU A 109 19.12 8.13 -0.34
CA LEU A 109 18.33 9.16 -1.03
C LEU A 109 18.66 10.59 -0.56
N THR A 110 19.47 10.72 0.48
CA THR A 110 19.91 12.03 1.01
C THR A 110 21.44 12.07 1.18
N PRO A 111 22.08 13.25 1.03
CA PRO A 111 23.50 13.41 1.34
C PRO A 111 23.84 13.09 2.81
N HIS A 112 22.87 13.22 3.72
CA HIS A 112 23.03 13.03 5.16
C HIS A 112 23.08 11.56 5.62
N GLN A 113 22.80 10.60 4.73
CA GLN A 113 22.97 9.17 5.01
C GLN A 113 24.40 8.71 4.70
N THR A 114 24.95 7.85 5.56
CA THR A 114 26.26 7.23 5.34
C THR A 114 26.28 6.44 4.03
N ARG A 115 27.20 6.80 3.12
CA ARG A 115 27.38 6.08 1.87
C ARG A 115 28.05 4.73 2.12
N ARG A 116 27.43 3.66 1.63
CA ARG A 116 27.96 2.30 1.64
C ARG A 116 28.40 1.90 0.24
N SER A 117 29.35 0.97 0.15
CA SER A 117 29.97 0.57 -1.12
C SER A 117 28.96 0.04 -2.14
N TYR A 118 27.92 -0.66 -1.69
CA TYR A 118 26.87 -1.20 -2.55
C TYR A 118 25.90 -0.13 -3.07
N HIS A 119 25.78 1.05 -2.44
CA HIS A 119 24.89 2.12 -2.94
C HIS A 119 25.22 2.59 -4.36
N ARG A 120 26.45 2.34 -4.86
CA ARG A 120 26.78 2.59 -6.28
C ARG A 120 25.88 1.83 -7.26
N TRP A 121 25.29 0.70 -6.83
CA TRP A 121 24.40 -0.15 -7.62
C TRP A 121 22.92 0.05 -7.29
N GLN A 122 22.56 1.05 -6.48
CA GLN A 122 21.18 1.21 -6.01
C GLN A 122 20.17 1.44 -7.14
N HIS A 123 20.61 2.02 -8.25
CA HIS A 123 19.81 2.18 -9.47
C HIS A 123 19.42 0.85 -10.13
N LEU A 124 20.03 -0.28 -9.76
CA LEU A 124 19.70 -1.61 -10.25
C LEU A 124 18.85 -2.37 -9.23
N TYR A 125 19.32 -2.48 -7.99
CA TYR A 125 18.66 -3.33 -7.00
C TYR A 125 17.46 -2.68 -6.31
N LEU A 126 17.31 -1.35 -6.33
CA LEU A 126 16.13 -0.72 -5.70
C LEU A 126 14.85 -1.00 -6.48
N TRP A 127 14.89 -1.24 -7.79
CA TRP A 127 13.71 -1.58 -8.58
C TRP A 127 12.99 -2.85 -8.09
N PRO A 128 13.65 -4.01 -7.97
CA PRO A 128 13.00 -5.19 -7.43
C PRO A 128 12.65 -5.05 -5.94
N LEU A 129 13.48 -4.35 -5.15
CA LEU A 129 13.17 -4.09 -3.73
C LEU A 129 11.96 -3.18 -3.54
N TYR A 130 11.68 -2.27 -4.49
CA TYR A 130 10.52 -1.41 -4.47
C TYR A 130 9.22 -2.22 -4.48
N GLY A 131 9.18 -3.35 -5.21
CA GLY A 131 8.04 -4.28 -5.20
C GLY A 131 7.73 -4.83 -3.81
N LEU A 132 8.73 -4.99 -2.95
CA LEU A 132 8.55 -5.48 -1.58
C LEU A 132 8.03 -4.41 -0.61
N LEU A 133 8.04 -3.12 -1.00
CA LEU A 133 7.57 -2.04 -0.13
C LEU A 133 6.07 -2.15 0.12
N ALA A 134 5.27 -2.58 -0.86
CA ALA A 134 3.84 -2.81 -0.68
C ALA A 134 3.60 -3.89 0.39
N ILE A 135 4.30 -5.02 0.31
CA ILE A 135 4.21 -6.12 1.28
C ILE A 135 4.61 -5.64 2.69
N LYS A 136 5.75 -4.95 2.79
CA LYS A 136 6.21 -4.36 4.06
C LYS A 136 5.18 -3.39 4.63
N TRP A 137 4.55 -2.58 3.77
CA TRP A 137 3.54 -1.63 4.19
C TRP A 137 2.29 -2.34 4.74
N GLN A 138 1.78 -3.31 3.99
CA GLN A 138 0.60 -4.09 4.32
C GLN A 138 0.74 -4.84 5.64
N LEU A 139 1.89 -5.51 5.85
CA LEU A 139 2.08 -6.46 6.95
C LEU A 139 2.84 -5.90 8.16
N VAL A 140 3.64 -4.83 7.99
CA VAL A 140 4.57 -4.39 9.04
C VAL A 140 4.41 -2.92 9.39
N ASP A 141 4.57 -2.02 8.41
CA ASP A 141 4.81 -0.61 8.72
C ASP A 141 3.64 0.08 9.41
N ASP A 142 2.41 -0.23 9.01
CA ASP A 142 1.22 0.35 9.62
C ASP A 142 1.07 -0.07 11.08
N PHE A 143 1.25 -1.37 11.37
CA PHE A 143 1.22 -1.89 12.74
C PHE A 143 2.36 -1.28 13.57
N ARG A 144 3.56 -1.20 13.00
CA ARG A 144 4.72 -0.59 13.67
C ARG A 144 4.44 0.87 14.04
N LYS A 145 3.87 1.66 13.13
CA LYS A 145 3.50 3.07 13.39
C LYS A 145 2.41 3.17 14.46
N LEU A 146 1.39 2.31 14.40
CA LEU A 146 0.31 2.30 15.38
C LEU A 146 0.82 1.99 16.80
N ILE A 147 1.64 0.94 16.92
CA ILE A 147 2.23 0.50 18.19
C ILE A 147 3.19 1.57 18.72
N SER A 148 4.13 2.05 17.88
CA SER A 148 5.11 3.06 18.30
C SER A 148 4.47 4.42 18.63
N GLY A 149 3.31 4.73 18.02
CA GLY A 149 2.68 6.05 18.08
C GLY A 149 3.52 7.14 17.40
N ARG A 150 4.45 6.74 16.52
CA ARG A 150 5.41 7.63 15.87
C ARG A 150 5.55 7.35 14.38
N ILE A 151 5.70 8.42 13.61
CA ILE A 151 6.11 8.39 12.20
C ILE A 151 7.42 9.18 12.11
N SER A 152 8.48 8.52 11.67
CA SER A 152 9.85 9.00 11.95
C SER A 152 10.02 9.26 13.46
N ASN A 153 10.56 10.42 13.85
CA ASN A 153 10.69 10.85 15.23
C ASN A 153 9.48 11.64 15.75
N GLN A 154 8.44 11.84 14.93
CA GLN A 154 7.31 12.69 15.25
C GLN A 154 6.14 11.87 15.84
N PRO A 155 5.56 12.29 16.98
CA PRO A 155 4.32 11.70 17.46
C PRO A 155 3.16 12.07 16.53
N PHE A 156 2.16 11.20 16.45
CA PHE A 156 0.90 11.50 15.78
C PHE A 156 -0.28 11.04 16.65
N PRO A 157 -1.47 11.65 16.52
CA PRO A 157 -2.67 11.16 17.19
C PRO A 157 -2.95 9.71 16.81
N ARG A 158 -3.11 8.83 17.79
CA ARG A 158 -3.50 7.44 17.50
C ARG A 158 -4.97 7.40 17.06
N PRO A 159 -5.32 6.54 16.09
CA PRO A 159 -6.70 6.42 15.66
C PRO A 159 -7.57 5.95 16.83
N ASN A 160 -8.73 6.57 16.98
CA ASN A 160 -9.72 6.21 18.00
C ASN A 160 -11.12 6.12 17.39
N GLY A 161 -12.07 5.52 18.11
CA GLY A 161 -13.45 5.36 17.66
C GLY A 161 -13.54 4.75 16.25
N TRP A 162 -14.20 5.46 15.33
CA TRP A 162 -14.39 5.01 13.95
C TRP A 162 -13.11 4.89 13.12
N GLU A 163 -12.05 5.64 13.45
CA GLU A 163 -10.77 5.55 12.75
C GLU A 163 -10.07 4.24 13.08
N LEU A 164 -10.12 3.83 14.35
CA LEU A 164 -9.60 2.54 14.78
C LEU A 164 -10.42 1.39 14.19
N VAL A 165 -11.75 1.52 14.15
CA VAL A 165 -12.61 0.55 13.46
C VAL A 165 -12.23 0.43 11.98
N THR A 166 -12.02 1.55 11.29
CA THR A 166 -11.60 1.58 9.88
C THR A 166 -10.26 0.87 9.68
N PHE A 167 -9.28 1.14 10.55
CA PHE A 167 -7.98 0.46 10.52
C PHE A 167 -8.12 -1.05 10.70
N VAL A 168 -8.80 -1.50 11.76
CA VAL A 168 -8.94 -2.92 12.09
C VAL A 168 -9.74 -3.66 11.03
N ALA A 169 -10.89 -3.10 10.61
CA ALA A 169 -11.71 -3.69 9.57
C ALA A 169 -10.98 -3.72 8.23
N GLY A 170 -10.25 -2.67 7.86
CA GLY A 170 -9.46 -2.63 6.64
C GLY A 170 -8.37 -3.71 6.62
N LYS A 171 -7.61 -3.86 7.71
CA LYS A 171 -6.61 -4.95 7.83
C LYS A 171 -7.27 -6.32 7.76
N ALA A 172 -8.40 -6.53 8.43
CA ALA A 172 -9.13 -7.79 8.37
C ALA A 172 -9.61 -8.10 6.95
N ILE A 173 -10.25 -7.13 6.28
CA ILE A 173 -10.72 -7.26 4.89
C ILE A 173 -9.55 -7.61 3.97
N PHE A 174 -8.45 -6.85 4.04
CA PHE A 174 -7.27 -7.13 3.22
C PHE A 174 -6.70 -8.53 3.48
N LEU A 175 -6.48 -8.92 4.74
CA LEU A 175 -5.93 -10.24 5.07
C LEU A 175 -6.88 -11.38 4.66
N SER A 176 -8.19 -11.17 4.76
CA SER A 176 -9.19 -12.10 4.23
C SER A 176 -9.11 -12.21 2.71
N LEU A 177 -8.97 -11.11 1.98
CA LEU A 177 -8.85 -11.14 0.52
C LEU A 177 -7.52 -11.74 0.08
N ALA A 178 -6.40 -11.33 0.67
CA ALA A 178 -5.05 -11.75 0.30
C ALA A 178 -4.75 -13.20 0.66
N PHE A 179 -5.24 -13.67 1.83
CA PHE A 179 -4.90 -14.99 2.35
C PHE A 179 -6.12 -15.83 2.72
N GLY A 180 -7.07 -15.26 3.47
CA GLY A 180 -8.19 -16.02 4.03
C GLY A 180 -9.01 -16.77 2.98
N ILE A 181 -9.50 -16.07 1.96
CA ILE A 181 -10.31 -16.64 0.88
C ILE A 181 -9.46 -17.55 -0.02
N PRO A 182 -8.30 -17.14 -0.56
CA PRO A 182 -7.50 -18.01 -1.43
C PRO A 182 -7.07 -19.33 -0.77
N LEU A 183 -6.77 -19.33 0.53
CA LEU A 183 -6.38 -20.53 1.28
C LEU A 183 -7.52 -21.55 1.44
N LEU A 184 -8.77 -21.18 1.18
CA LEU A 184 -9.89 -22.13 1.14
C LEU A 184 -9.88 -22.99 -0.14
N PHE A 185 -9.22 -22.50 -1.21
CA PHE A 185 -9.27 -23.11 -2.54
C PHE A 185 -7.90 -23.60 -3.03
N HIS A 186 -6.81 -23.03 -2.52
CA HIS A 186 -5.45 -23.27 -3.00
C HIS A 186 -4.49 -23.61 -1.88
N SER A 187 -3.40 -24.32 -2.21
CA SER A 187 -2.36 -24.64 -1.24
C SER A 187 -1.60 -23.38 -0.79
N VAL A 188 -1.04 -23.44 0.43
CA VAL A 188 -0.25 -22.33 1.01
C VAL A 188 0.85 -21.87 0.06
N GLY A 189 1.56 -22.80 -0.60
CA GLY A 189 2.64 -22.46 -1.53
C GLY A 189 2.15 -21.66 -2.75
N VAL A 190 0.97 -21.99 -3.30
CA VAL A 190 0.37 -21.27 -4.43
C VAL A 190 -0.06 -19.86 -4.02
N VAL A 191 -0.71 -19.74 -2.86
CA VAL A 191 -1.15 -18.42 -2.35
C VAL A 191 0.05 -17.52 -2.08
N LEU A 192 1.08 -18.02 -1.40
CA LEU A 192 2.28 -17.23 -1.12
C LEU A 192 3.05 -16.86 -2.39
N PHE A 193 3.08 -17.75 -3.39
CA PHE A 193 3.71 -17.44 -4.68
C PHE A 193 3.00 -16.26 -5.37
N TYR A 194 1.68 -16.34 -5.56
CA TYR A 194 0.94 -15.26 -6.25
C TYR A 194 0.79 -13.97 -5.44
N TYR A 195 0.96 -14.03 -4.12
CA TYR A 195 1.02 -12.82 -3.30
C TYR A 195 2.31 -12.01 -3.54
N VAL A 196 3.39 -12.67 -3.98
CA VAL A 196 4.68 -12.04 -4.26
C VAL A 196 4.82 -11.58 -5.72
N VAL A 197 4.09 -12.22 -6.64
CA VAL A 197 4.02 -11.87 -8.07
C VAL A 197 3.25 -10.57 -8.29
#